data_AF-A0A2V9WVI0-F1
#
_entry.id   AF-A0A2V9WVI0-F1
#
_cell.length_a   1.000
_cell.length_b   1.000
_cell.length_c   1.000
_cell.angle_alpha   90.00
_cell.angle_beta   90.00
_cell.angle_gamma   90.00
#
_symmetry.space_group_name_H-M   'P 1'
#
loop_
_entity.id
_entity.type
_entity.pdbx_description
1 polymer ?
#
loop_
_entity_poly.entity_id
_entity_poly.type
_entity_poly.pdbx_seq_one_letter_code
_entity_poly.pdbx_strand_id
1 'polypeptide(L)'
;MSYGHGSAFGWPLWGALLLMIPIAFVVGALTGHTPTWGFLQNPVVLLGSLGVAALGNLWSLVHAEVLKGKPPTLRIDIAANPLSIIVLAVAGLLGALLIGYAFVENFTRR
;
A
#
# COMPACT_ATOMS: atom_id res chain seq x y z
N MET A 1 30.85 -7.16 -3.02
CA MET A 1 29.84 -7.62 -2.04
C MET A 1 28.48 -7.29 -2.63
N SER A 2 27.81 -8.28 -3.22
CA SER A 2 26.48 -8.13 -3.81
C SER A 2 25.45 -8.15 -2.69
N TYR A 3 24.98 -6.97 -2.28
CA TYR A 3 23.93 -6.85 -1.28
C TYR A 3 22.57 -7.07 -1.96
N GLY A 4 22.09 -8.30 -1.87
CA GLY A 4 20.67 -8.65 -1.77
C GLY A 4 19.68 -7.90 -2.67
N HIS A 5 19.74 -8.12 -3.98
CA HIS A 5 18.68 -7.72 -4.92
C HIS A 5 17.42 -8.62 -4.85
N GLY A 6 17.35 -9.58 -3.93
CA GLY A 6 16.26 -10.54 -3.84
C GLY A 6 15.01 -10.05 -3.08
N SER A 7 15.11 -9.03 -2.22
CA SER A 7 13.98 -8.58 -1.38
C SER A 7 13.09 -7.52 -2.03
N ALA A 8 13.62 -6.73 -2.96
CA ALA A 8 12.85 -5.70 -3.67
C ALA A 8 11.79 -6.30 -4.62
N PHE A 9 12.02 -7.50 -5.17
CA PHE A 9 11.10 -8.13 -6.11
C PHE A 9 9.82 -8.68 -5.45
N GLY A 10 9.83 -8.92 -4.13
CA GLY A 10 8.69 -9.51 -3.42
C GLY A 10 7.57 -8.53 -3.06
N TRP A 11 7.92 -7.27 -2.76
CA TRP A 11 6.98 -6.26 -2.32
C TRP A 11 5.83 -5.93 -3.29
N PRO A 12 6.04 -5.90 -4.61
CA PRO A 12 4.95 -5.76 -5.57
C PRO A 12 3.86 -6.83 -5.39
N LEU A 13 4.26 -8.09 -5.25
CA LEU A 13 3.33 -9.22 -5.09
C LEU A 13 2.67 -9.21 -3.71
N TRP A 14 3.45 -9.00 -2.65
CA TRP A 14 2.91 -8.89 -1.30
C TRP A 14 1.95 -7.71 -1.14
N GLY A 15 2.29 -6.57 -1.74
CA GLY A 15 1.43 -5.40 -1.77
C GLY A 15 0.11 -5.69 -2.48
N ALA A 16 0.15 -6.33 -3.65
CA ALA A 16 -1.06 -6.74 -4.35
C ALA A 16 -1.94 -7.69 -3.50
N LEU A 17 -1.33 -8.66 -2.80
CA LEU A 17 -2.05 -9.55 -1.88
C LEU A 17 -2.66 -8.80 -0.70
N LEU A 18 -1.92 -7.87 -0.09
CA LEU A 18 -2.40 -7.06 1.02
C LEU A 18 -3.59 -6.19 0.62
N LEU A 19 -3.61 -5.67 -0.61
CA LEU A 19 -4.73 -4.88 -1.12
C LEU A 19 -6.03 -5.68 -1.25
N MET A 20 -6.00 -7.01 -1.29
CA MET A 20 -7.22 -7.82 -1.32
C MET A 20 -8.13 -7.57 -0.12
N ILE A 21 -7.56 -7.22 1.04
CA ILE A 21 -8.31 -6.93 2.27
C ILE A 21 -9.19 -5.67 2.10
N PRO A 22 -8.63 -4.49 1.81
CA PRO A 22 -9.43 -3.28 1.58
C PRO A 22 -10.30 -3.39 0.32
N ILE A 23 -9.88 -4.12 -0.73
CA ILE A 23 -10.73 -4.36 -1.91
C ILE A 23 -12.00 -5.13 -1.53
N ALA A 24 -11.87 -6.25 -0.80
CA ALA A 24 -13.01 -7.07 -0.41
C ALA A 24 -14.02 -6.26 0.43
N PHE A 25 -13.52 -5.41 1.34
CA PHE A 25 -14.37 -4.50 2.11
C PHE A 25 -15.07 -3.48 1.22
N VAL A 26 -14.34 -2.75 0.37
CA VAL A 26 -14.92 -1.71 -0.50
C VAL A 26 -15.96 -2.30 -1.45
N VAL A 27 -15.68 -3.44 -2.07
CA VAL A 27 -16.65 -4.15 -2.93
C VAL A 27 -17.89 -4.54 -2.12
N GLY A 28 -17.71 -5.09 -0.92
CA GLY A 28 -18.81 -5.41 -0.04
C GLY A 28 -19.64 -4.19 0.35
N ALA A 29 -18.99 -3.08 0.68
CA ALA A 29 -19.65 -1.82 1.04
C ALA A 29 -20.47 -1.25 -0.14
N LEU A 30 -19.93 -1.29 -1.36
CA LEU A 30 -20.63 -0.82 -2.56
C LEU A 30 -21.80 -1.71 -2.98
N THR A 31 -21.72 -3.01 -2.68
CA THR A 31 -22.78 -4.00 -3.01
C THR A 31 -23.82 -4.16 -1.91
N GLY A 32 -23.67 -3.47 -0.77
CA GLY A 32 -24.55 -3.61 0.40
C GLY A 32 -24.34 -4.91 1.18
N HIS A 33 -23.28 -5.65 0.88
CA HIS A 33 -22.93 -6.93 1.50
C HIS A 33 -21.49 -6.88 2.03
N THR A 34 -21.25 -6.04 3.04
CA THR A 34 -19.93 -5.98 3.68
C THR A 34 -19.54 -7.36 4.22
N PRO A 35 -18.24 -7.74 4.17
CA PRO A 35 -17.81 -9.05 4.62
C PRO A 35 -18.24 -9.31 6.07
N THR A 36 -18.81 -10.47 6.36
CA THR A 36 -19.33 -10.82 7.69
C THR A 36 -18.22 -11.12 8.71
N TRP A 37 -16.99 -11.32 8.24
CA TRP A 37 -15.83 -11.52 9.11
C TRP A 37 -15.40 -10.20 9.73
N GLY A 38 -15.57 -10.07 11.06
CA GLY A 38 -15.31 -8.84 11.80
C GLY A 38 -13.89 -8.25 11.64
N PHE A 39 -12.89 -9.07 11.28
CA PHE A 39 -11.55 -8.57 10.99
C PHE A 39 -11.48 -7.71 9.72
N LEU A 40 -12.30 -8.01 8.70
CA LEU A 40 -12.35 -7.23 7.45
C LEU A 40 -13.13 -5.92 7.61
N GLN A 41 -13.92 -5.80 8.67
CA GLN A 41 -14.60 -4.56 9.03
C GLN A 41 -13.75 -3.70 9.99
N ASN A 42 -12.64 -4.24 10.51
CA ASN A 42 -11.82 -3.52 11.46
C ASN A 42 -11.00 -2.43 10.73
N PRO A 43 -11.17 -1.15 11.08
CA PRO A 43 -10.47 -0.06 10.41
C PRO A 43 -8.95 -0.16 10.53
N VAL A 44 -8.44 -0.72 11.63
CA VAL A 44 -7.00 -0.93 11.82
C VAL A 44 -6.45 -1.95 10.82
N VAL A 45 -7.22 -3.00 10.52
CA VAL A 45 -6.81 -4.03 9.56
C VAL A 45 -6.87 -3.47 8.13
N LEU A 46 -7.91 -2.71 7.80
CA LEU A 46 -8.08 -2.06 6.50
C LEU A 46 -6.96 -1.04 6.22
N LEU A 47 -6.73 -0.13 7.17
CA LEU A 47 -5.69 0.89 7.04
C LEU A 47 -4.29 0.31 7.17
N GLY A 48 -4.12 -0.69 8.04
CA GLY A 48 -2.85 -1.38 8.25
C GLY A 48 -2.40 -2.13 7.01
N SER A 49 -3.27 -2.94 6.41
CA SER A 49 -2.96 -3.65 5.15
C SER A 49 -2.66 -2.68 4.00
N LEU A 50 -3.45 -1.62 3.87
CA LEU A 50 -3.24 -0.57 2.85
C LEU A 50 -1.92 0.19 3.07
N GLY A 51 -1.61 0.55 4.31
CA GLY A 51 -0.36 1.24 4.67
C GLY A 51 0.87 0.38 4.44
N VAL A 52 0.84 -0.90 4.83
CA VAL A 52 1.96 -1.83 4.59
C VAL A 52 2.14 -2.09 3.09
N ALA A 53 1.06 -2.26 2.33
CA ALA A 53 1.12 -2.41 0.88
C ALA A 53 1.78 -1.19 0.21
N ALA A 54 1.40 0.02 0.63
CA ALA A 54 1.95 1.26 0.10
C ALA A 54 3.43 1.45 0.48
N LEU A 55 3.77 1.33 1.77
CA LEU A 55 5.15 1.54 2.25
C LEU A 55 6.13 0.52 1.67
N GLY A 56 5.73 -0.75 1.61
CA GLY A 56 6.54 -1.80 1.00
C GLY A 56 6.82 -1.55 -0.48
N ASN A 57 5.82 -1.05 -1.22
CA ASN A 57 5.99 -0.72 -2.64
C ASN A 57 6.75 0.58 -2.87
N LEU A 58 6.61 1.57 -1.99
CA LEU A 58 7.44 2.76 -2.02
C LEU A 58 8.91 2.42 -1.80
N TRP A 59 9.18 1.53 -0.83
CA TRP A 59 10.53 1.02 -0.56
C TRP A 59 11.11 0.27 -1.75
N SER A 60 10.29 -0.50 -2.48
CA SER A 60 10.73 -1.17 -3.71
C SER A 60 11.09 -0.21 -4.85
N LEU A 61 10.61 1.03 -4.83
CA LEU A 61 10.89 2.03 -5.86
C LEU A 61 12.10 2.88 -5.51
N VAL A 62 12.31 3.18 -4.22
CA VAL A 62 13.36 4.09 -3.76
C VAL A 62 14.61 3.32 -3.35
N HIS A 63 15.71 3.51 -4.09
CA HIS A 63 17.02 2.97 -3.73
C HIS A 63 17.95 4.13 -3.37
N ALA A 64 18.39 4.18 -2.12
CA ALA A 64 19.35 5.18 -1.66
C ALA A 64 20.69 4.51 -1.41
N GLU A 65 21.69 4.83 -2.23
CA GLU A 65 23.07 4.41 -2.05
C GLU A 65 23.94 5.59 -1.64
N VAL A 66 24.72 5.45 -0.58
CA VAL A 66 25.74 6.43 -0.19
C VAL A 66 27.04 6.03 -0.87
N LEU A 67 27.40 6.76 -1.93
CA LEU A 67 28.66 6.57 -2.61
C LEU A 67 29.79 7.11 -1.74
N LYS A 68 30.63 6.19 -1.24
CA LYS A 68 31.79 6.52 -0.41
C LYS A 68 32.90 7.13 -1.28
N GLY A 69 32.79 8.42 -1.58
CA GLY A 69 33.84 9.28 -2.12
C GLY A 69 34.28 10.35 -1.13
N LYS A 70 35.28 11.16 -1.49
CA LYS A 70 35.57 12.46 -0.86
C LYS A 70 35.23 13.57 -1.88
N PRO A 71 34.10 14.27 -1.76
CA PRO A 71 33.07 14.19 -0.72
C PRO A 71 32.13 12.98 -0.90
N PRO A 72 31.48 12.50 0.18
CA PRO A 72 30.45 11.47 0.08
C PRO A 72 29.24 12.02 -0.66
N THR A 73 28.77 11.31 -1.69
CA THR A 73 27.59 11.69 -2.48
C THR A 73 26.46 10.72 -2.21
N LEU A 74 25.28 11.25 -1.89
CA LEU A 74 24.05 10.46 -1.76
C LEU A 74 23.45 10.30 -3.16
N ARG A 75 23.33 9.06 -3.64
CA ARG A 75 22.65 8.74 -4.88
C ARG A 75 21.30 8.12 -4.55
N ILE A 76 20.23 8.76 -4.99
CA ILE A 76 18.87 8.24 -4.89
C ILE A 76 18.46 7.83 -6.30
N ASP A 77 18.39 6.52 -6.54
CA ASP A 77 17.87 5.97 -7.78
C ASP A 77 16.41 5.55 -7.55
N ILE A 78 15.53 5.99 -8.45
CA ILE A 78 14.14 5.57 -8.48
C ILE A 78 14.02 4.45 -9.51
N ALA A 79 13.86 3.22 -9.03
CA ALA A 79 13.57 2.09 -9.88
C ALA A 79 12.11 2.17 -10.31
N ALA A 80 11.83 2.31 -11.60
CA ALA A 80 10.48 2.29 -12.11
C ALA A 80 9.98 0.84 -12.23
N ASN A 81 9.37 0.31 -11.17
CA ASN A 81 8.65 -0.96 -11.23
C ASN A 81 7.16 -0.69 -11.52
N PRO A 82 6.66 -1.04 -12.73
CA PRO A 82 5.27 -0.78 -13.10
C PRO A 82 4.25 -1.40 -12.14
N LEU A 83 4.54 -2.58 -11.58
CA LEU A 83 3.64 -3.26 -10.66
C LEU A 83 3.55 -2.49 -9.33
N SER A 84 4.67 -2.00 -8.80
CA SER A 84 4.65 -1.16 -7.60
C SER A 84 3.89 0.15 -7.81
N ILE A 85 4.02 0.75 -8.99
CA ILE A 85 3.25 1.95 -9.35
C ILE A 85 1.74 1.64 -9.35
N ILE A 86 1.33 0.52 -9.95
CA ILE A 86 -0.08 0.08 -9.95
C ILE A 86 -0.57 -0.15 -8.51
N VAL A 87 0.20 -0.86 -7.68
CA VAL A 87 -0.16 -1.12 -6.28
C VAL A 87 -0.33 0.19 -5.52
N LEU A 88 0.58 1.16 -5.69
CA LEU A 88 0.48 2.48 -5.05
C LEU A 88 -0.75 3.25 -5.53
N ALA A 89 -1.06 3.23 -6.83
CA ALA A 89 -2.23 3.89 -7.39
C ALA A 89 -3.53 3.30 -6.81
N VAL A 90 -3.63 1.98 -6.76
CA VAL A 90 -4.80 1.28 -6.18
C VAL A 90 -4.89 1.54 -4.69
N ALA A 91 -3.77 1.51 -3.95
CA ALA A 91 -3.74 1.84 -2.53
C ALA A 91 -4.24 3.28 -2.27
N GLY A 92 -3.80 4.25 -3.08
CA GLY A 92 -4.28 5.63 -2.99
C GLY A 92 -5.78 5.77 -3.24
N LEU A 93 -6.29 5.08 -4.27
CA LEU A 93 -7.72 5.10 -4.61
C LEU A 93 -8.57 4.45 -3.51
N LEU A 94 -8.16 3.29 -3.00
CA LEU A 94 -8.85 2.62 -1.89
C LEU A 94 -8.77 3.45 -0.60
N GLY A 95 -7.65 4.11 -0.33
CA GLY A 95 -7.51 5.00 0.82
C GLY A 95 -8.50 6.16 0.77
N ALA A 96 -8.63 6.80 -0.40
CA ALA A 96 -9.61 7.86 -0.61
C ALA A 96 -11.05 7.36 -0.41
N LEU A 97 -11.39 6.18 -0.94
CA LEU A 97 -12.71 5.57 -0.76
C LEU A 97 -13.01 5.23 0.71
N LEU A 98 -12.06 4.64 1.43
CA LEU A 98 -12.24 4.29 2.84
C LEU A 98 -12.41 5.53 3.72
N ILE A 99 -11.63 6.59 3.48
CA ILE A 99 -11.79 7.87 4.17
C ILE A 99 -13.15 8.49 3.85
N GLY A 100 -13.55 8.48 2.58
CA GLY A 100 -14.86 8.96 2.16
C GLY A 100 -16.01 8.19 2.80
N TYR A 101 -15.90 6.86 2.86
CA TYR A 101 -16.88 6.01 3.54
C TYR A 101 -16.97 6.34 5.04
N ALA A 102 -15.85 6.39 5.75
CA ALA A 102 -15.82 6.75 7.17
C ALA A 102 -16.38 8.16 7.42
N PHE A 103 -16.12 9.11 6.52
CA PHE A 103 -16.72 10.44 6.56
C PHE A 103 -18.25 10.35 6.42
N VAL A 104 -18.75 9.73 5.35
CA VAL A 104 -20.20 9.58 5.11
C VAL A 104 -20.89 8.90 6.29
N GLU A 105 -20.36 7.79 6.80
CA GLU A 105 -20.95 7.09 7.94
C GLU A 105 -21.03 7.97 9.19
N ASN A 106 -20.00 8.79 9.46
CA ASN A 106 -19.99 9.68 10.62
C ASN A 106 -21.03 10.81 10.53
N PHE A 107 -21.41 11.25 9.33
CA PHE A 107 -22.39 12.34 9.14
C PHE A 107 -23.82 11.86 8.89
N THR A 108 -24.02 10.65 8.35
CA THR A 108 -25.36 10.11 8.05
C THR A 108 -25.99 9.33 9.21
N ARG A 109 -25.19 8.91 10.21
CA ARG A 109 -25.70 8.24 11.42
C ARG A 109 -26.04 9.20 12.57
N ARG A 110 -26.12 10.51 12.30
CA ARG A 110 -26.61 11.55 13.23
C ARG A 110 -27.92 12.12 12.72
#